data_AF-A0A0G1Q087-F1
#
_entry.id   AF-A0A0G1Q087-F1
#
_cell.length_a   1.000
_cell.length_b   1.000
_cell.length_c   1.000
_cell.angle_alpha   90.00
_cell.angle_beta   90.00
_cell.angle_gamma   90.00
#
_symmetry.space_group_name_H-M   'P 1'
#
loop_
_entity.id
_entity.type
_entity.pdbx_description
1 polymer ?
#
loop_
_entity_poly.entity_id
_entity_poly.type
_entity_poly.pdbx_seq_one_letter_code
_entity_poly.pdbx_strand_id
1 'polypeptide(L)'
;KAYVKVDRVASFKIVTDPSVSEDQIDNIVSSIRLASDNFENSFGIRLIYCDSEFWPNDEPSANVLTLRKDIANNPCDIVIAFTTRQISGNVSTIGIAAAETVIVRVHKDARLQGLTLAHEVAHLFWAVHVDKDGMIMSPELKMTENSWDELNRRIIILNKYQNFHKYDFLRF
;
A
#
# COMPACT_ATOMS: atom_id res chain seq x y z
N LYS A 1 -5.61 19.99 -17.72
CA LYS A 1 -5.99 18.97 -16.71
C LYS A 1 -6.67 19.71 -15.55
N ALA A 2 -7.91 19.36 -15.20
CA ALA A 2 -8.53 19.90 -14.00
C ALA A 2 -7.78 19.37 -12.77
N TYR A 3 -7.46 20.24 -11.81
CA TYR A 3 -6.83 19.83 -10.56
C TYR A 3 -7.85 19.09 -9.70
N VAL A 4 -7.54 17.85 -9.31
CA VAL A 4 -8.33 17.14 -8.30
C VAL A 4 -7.99 17.74 -6.95
N LYS A 5 -8.99 18.26 -6.24
CA LYS A 5 -8.80 18.82 -4.90
C LYS A 5 -8.54 17.68 -3.90
N VAL A 6 -7.53 17.83 -3.06
CA VAL A 6 -7.34 16.95 -1.91
C VAL A 6 -8.39 17.25 -0.85
N ASP A 7 -9.16 16.23 -0.47
CA ASP A 7 -10.17 16.32 0.59
C ASP A 7 -10.24 15.06 1.48
N ARG A 8 -9.40 14.04 1.21
CA ARG A 8 -9.12 12.93 2.14
C ARG A 8 -7.62 12.83 2.39
N VAL A 9 -7.28 12.64 3.65
CA VAL A 9 -5.93 12.28 4.12
C VAL A 9 -6.02 10.88 4.72
N ALA A 10 -5.11 9.98 4.34
CA ALA A 10 -4.94 8.69 4.99
C ALA A 10 -3.50 8.61 5.52
N SER A 11 -3.37 8.46 6.83
CA SER A 11 -2.08 8.35 7.51
C SER A 11 -1.51 6.94 7.39
N PHE A 12 -0.20 6.81 7.24
CA PHE A 12 0.44 5.50 7.17
C PHE A 12 1.65 5.38 8.10
N LYS A 13 1.78 4.19 8.68
CA LYS A 13 2.98 3.71 9.38
C LYS A 13 3.85 2.91 8.42
N ILE A 14 5.16 3.13 8.43
CA ILE A 14 6.11 2.28 7.70
C ILE A 14 6.65 1.23 8.66
N VAL A 15 6.65 -0.04 8.24
CA VAL A 15 7.37 -1.11 8.93
C VAL A 15 8.41 -1.71 8.03
N THR A 16 9.67 -1.69 8.43
CA THR A 16 10.77 -2.22 7.62
C THR A 16 11.34 -3.49 8.22
N ASP A 17 11.48 -4.53 7.40
CA ASP A 17 12.28 -5.71 7.73
C ASP A 17 13.72 -5.27 8.06
N PRO A 18 14.33 -5.78 9.16
CA PRO A 18 15.70 -5.44 9.55
C PRO A 18 16.77 -5.70 8.47
N SER A 19 16.47 -6.56 7.50
CA SER A 19 17.38 -6.86 6.38
C SER A 19 17.36 -5.83 5.25
N VAL A 20 16.52 -4.79 5.33
CA VAL A 20 16.47 -3.70 4.35
C VAL A 20 17.69 -2.80 4.49
N SER A 21 18.45 -2.61 3.41
CA SER A 21 19.63 -1.74 3.38
C SER A 21 19.28 -0.26 3.18
N GLU A 22 20.21 0.66 3.48
CA GLU A 22 20.03 2.10 3.25
C GLU A 22 19.68 2.42 1.78
N ASP A 23 20.38 1.82 0.80
CA ASP A 23 20.07 1.99 -0.63
C ASP A 23 18.64 1.56 -0.99
N GLN A 24 18.09 0.60 -0.25
CA GLN A 24 16.71 0.15 -0.45
C GLN A 24 15.69 1.11 0.18
N ILE A 25 16.06 1.83 1.25
CA ILE A 25 15.21 2.86 1.87
C ILE A 25 14.93 3.99 0.89
N ASP A 26 15.93 4.46 0.14
CA ASP A 26 15.73 5.50 -0.88
C ASP A 26 14.76 5.07 -1.98
N ASN A 27 14.84 3.80 -2.39
CA ASN A 27 13.88 3.20 -3.33
C ASN A 27 12.47 3.12 -2.71
N ILE A 28 12.36 2.72 -1.44
CA ILE A 28 11.09 2.70 -0.70
C ILE A 28 10.44 4.08 -0.66
N VAL A 29 11.20 5.12 -0.29
CA VAL A 29 10.72 6.50 -0.25
C VAL A 29 10.22 6.95 -1.62
N SER A 30 10.97 6.63 -2.67
CA SER A 30 10.59 6.96 -4.05
C SER A 30 9.30 6.24 -4.49
N SER A 31 9.14 4.98 -4.11
CA SER A 31 7.92 4.20 -4.37
C SER A 31 6.70 4.73 -3.61
N ILE A 32 6.87 5.12 -2.35
CA ILE A 32 5.80 5.73 -1.54
C ILE A 32 5.35 7.05 -2.16
N ARG A 33 6.29 7.89 -2.61
CA ARG A 33 5.97 9.14 -3.31
C ARG A 33 5.17 8.86 -4.58
N LEU A 34 5.61 7.91 -5.41
CA LEU A 34 4.87 7.53 -6.62
C LEU A 34 3.44 7.06 -6.32
N ALA A 35 3.26 6.22 -5.31
CA ALA A 35 1.94 5.75 -4.90
C ALA A 35 1.07 6.91 -4.37
N SER A 36 1.61 7.75 -3.49
CA SER A 36 0.91 8.91 -2.95
C SER A 36 0.49 9.90 -4.05
N ASP A 37 1.39 10.23 -4.97
CA ASP A 37 1.10 11.12 -6.10
C ASP A 37 -0.01 10.55 -6.99
N ASN A 38 -0.04 9.23 -7.19
CA ASN A 38 -1.11 8.59 -7.94
C ASN A 38 -2.48 8.77 -7.30
N PHE A 39 -2.57 8.53 -5.99
CA PHE A 39 -3.80 8.68 -5.23
C PHE A 39 -4.24 10.13 -5.13
N GLU A 40 -3.31 11.06 -4.91
CA GLU A 40 -3.59 12.48 -4.81
C GLU A 40 -4.12 13.01 -6.15
N ASN A 41 -3.40 12.75 -7.24
CA ASN A 41 -3.77 13.24 -8.57
C ASN A 41 -5.03 12.60 -9.15
N SER A 42 -5.30 11.32 -8.82
CA SER A 42 -6.41 10.59 -9.41
C SER A 42 -7.70 10.70 -8.60
N PHE A 43 -7.56 10.75 -7.28
CA PHE A 43 -8.67 10.59 -6.35
C PHE A 43 -8.76 11.68 -5.31
N GLY A 44 -7.77 12.57 -5.17
CA GLY A 44 -7.74 13.58 -4.10
C GLY A 44 -7.55 12.97 -2.72
N ILE A 45 -6.87 11.82 -2.64
CA ILE A 45 -6.50 11.11 -1.41
C ILE A 45 -5.01 11.34 -1.21
N ARG A 46 -4.63 12.01 -0.13
CA ARG A 46 -3.23 12.22 0.23
C ARG A 46 -2.79 11.19 1.25
N LEU A 47 -1.72 10.46 0.96
CA LEU A 47 -1.08 9.57 1.92
C LEU A 47 -0.08 10.40 2.75
N ILE A 48 -0.17 10.37 4.07
CA ILE A 48 0.76 11.09 4.95
C ILE A 48 1.49 10.14 5.87
N TYR A 49 2.80 10.35 5.99
CA TYR A 49 3.61 9.64 6.96
C TYR A 49 3.17 9.99 8.38
N CYS A 50 3.05 8.97 9.24
CA CYS A 50 2.61 9.11 10.61
C CYS A 50 3.65 8.53 11.59
N ASP A 51 4.21 7.35 11.32
CA ASP A 51 5.20 6.71 12.19
C ASP A 51 6.04 5.68 11.44
N SER A 52 7.15 5.23 12.02
CA SER A 52 7.92 4.11 11.51
C SER A 52 8.51 3.23 12.61
N GLU A 53 8.67 1.94 12.31
CA GLU A 53 9.40 1.01 13.16
C GLU A 53 10.07 -0.10 12.33
N PHE A 54 11.02 -0.79 12.95
CA PHE A 54 11.48 -2.06 12.42
C PHE A 54 10.45 -3.15 12.73
N TRP A 55 10.39 -4.15 11.86
CA TRP A 55 9.56 -5.31 12.11
C TRP A 55 9.92 -5.90 13.49
N PRO A 56 8.95 -6.12 14.39
CA PRO A 56 9.25 -6.47 15.80
C PRO A 56 10.00 -7.79 16.01
N ASN A 57 10.01 -8.64 14.99
CA ASN A 57 10.63 -9.96 15.03
C ASN A 57 11.90 -9.93 14.18
N ASP A 58 12.95 -10.64 14.61
CA ASP A 58 14.18 -10.80 13.81
C ASP A 58 13.96 -11.73 12.60
N GLU A 59 12.93 -12.58 12.69
CA GLU A 59 12.45 -13.44 11.63
C GLU A 59 11.01 -13.10 11.20
N PRO A 60 10.77 -11.93 10.56
CA PRO A 60 9.45 -11.61 10.05
C PRO A 60 8.93 -12.66 9.07
N SER A 61 7.69 -13.07 9.29
CA SER A 61 6.95 -13.81 8.28
C SER A 61 6.38 -12.81 7.28
N ALA A 62 6.63 -13.01 5.99
CA ALA A 62 6.00 -12.23 4.92
C ALA A 62 4.54 -12.67 4.71
N ASN A 63 3.78 -12.63 5.80
CA ASN A 63 2.38 -12.99 5.91
C ASN A 63 1.63 -11.84 6.57
N VAL A 64 0.71 -11.24 5.82
CA VAL A 64 -0.01 -10.03 6.24
C VAL A 64 -0.83 -10.22 7.52
N LEU A 65 -1.38 -11.42 7.74
CA LEU A 65 -2.14 -11.72 8.96
C LEU A 65 -1.26 -11.84 10.20
N THR A 66 -0.01 -12.29 10.03
CA THR A 66 0.95 -12.38 11.13
C THR A 66 1.49 -11.01 11.47
N LEU A 67 1.88 -10.23 10.45
CA LEU A 67 2.30 -8.84 10.64
C LEU A 67 1.26 -8.01 11.40
N ARG A 68 -0.01 -8.16 11.04
CA ARG A 68 -1.11 -7.45 11.70
C ARG A 68 -1.24 -7.80 13.18
N LYS A 69 -0.89 -9.03 13.58
CA LYS A 69 -0.85 -9.43 14.99
C LYS A 69 0.36 -8.84 15.70
N ASP A 70 1.51 -8.78 15.01
CA ASP A 70 2.77 -8.26 15.56
C ASP A 70 2.70 -6.74 15.81
N ILE A 71 2.04 -5.99 14.92
CA ILE A 71 1.85 -4.53 15.04
C ILE A 71 0.54 -4.25 15.77
N ALA A 72 0.45 -4.66 17.03
CA ALA A 72 -0.67 -4.28 17.89
C ALA A 72 -0.65 -2.76 18.16
N ASN A 73 -1.83 -2.13 18.18
CA ASN A 73 -2.02 -0.69 18.48
C ASN A 73 -1.41 0.30 17.47
N ASN A 74 -1.76 0.19 16.18
CA ASN A 74 -1.40 1.18 15.18
C ASN A 74 -2.23 2.48 15.32
N PRO A 75 -1.61 3.66 15.53
CA PRO A 75 -2.32 4.93 15.60
C PRO A 75 -2.65 5.51 14.21
N CYS A 76 -2.10 4.95 13.13
CA CYS A 76 -2.29 5.45 11.77
C CYS A 76 -3.44 4.70 11.06
N ASP A 77 -3.94 5.24 9.94
CA ASP A 77 -5.01 4.60 9.15
C ASP A 77 -4.50 3.30 8.49
N ILE A 78 -3.25 3.29 8.01
CA ILE A 78 -2.68 2.21 7.18
C ILE A 78 -1.33 1.78 7.74
N VAL A 79 -0.99 0.49 7.63
CA VAL A 79 0.36 -0.04 7.83
C VAL A 79 0.94 -0.47 6.48
N ILE A 80 2.13 0.03 6.15
CA ILE A 80 2.87 -0.36 4.94
C ILE A 80 4.18 -1.01 5.37
N ALA A 81 4.25 -2.32 5.21
CA ALA A 81 5.45 -3.09 5.48
C ALA A 81 6.30 -3.31 4.22
N PHE A 82 7.61 -3.18 4.37
CA PHE A 82 8.58 -3.53 3.35
C PHE A 82 9.45 -4.68 3.82
N THR A 83 9.59 -5.72 3.00
CA THR A 83 10.40 -6.91 3.32
C THR A 83 11.26 -7.35 2.14
N THR A 84 12.43 -7.91 2.42
CA THR A 84 13.29 -8.53 1.40
C THR A 84 12.84 -9.97 1.09
N ARG A 85 11.92 -10.51 1.90
CA ARG A 85 11.50 -11.92 1.89
C ARG A 85 10.39 -12.18 0.87
N GLN A 86 10.20 -13.45 0.56
CA GLN A 86 9.15 -13.89 -0.36
C GLN A 86 7.79 -13.90 0.32
N ILE A 87 6.79 -13.25 -0.31
CA ILE A 87 5.43 -13.17 0.21
C ILE A 87 4.66 -14.47 -0.11
N SER A 88 4.05 -15.08 0.90
CA SER A 88 3.07 -16.19 0.76
C SER A 88 3.50 -17.43 -0.06
N GLY A 89 4.80 -17.69 -0.20
CA GLY A 89 5.32 -18.88 -0.89
C GLY A 89 5.21 -18.85 -2.43
N ASN A 90 4.66 -17.78 -3.02
CA ASN A 90 4.68 -17.55 -4.47
C ASN A 90 5.80 -16.56 -4.82
N VAL A 91 6.69 -16.94 -5.75
CA VAL A 91 7.88 -16.13 -6.08
C VAL A 91 7.50 -14.87 -6.85
N SER A 92 6.37 -14.89 -7.56
CA SER A 92 5.91 -13.77 -8.38
C SER A 92 5.21 -12.67 -7.59
N THR A 93 4.79 -12.95 -6.36
CA THR A 93 4.05 -11.97 -5.54
C THR A 93 5.01 -10.91 -4.99
N ILE A 94 4.75 -9.66 -5.36
CA ILE A 94 5.51 -8.48 -4.97
C ILE A 94 4.70 -7.67 -3.94
N GLY A 95 3.38 -7.77 -3.92
CA GLY A 95 2.52 -7.08 -2.97
C GLY A 95 1.43 -7.98 -2.39
N ILE A 96 0.96 -7.65 -1.19
CA ILE A 96 -0.30 -8.16 -0.65
C ILE A 96 -0.93 -7.17 0.31
N ALA A 97 -2.24 -6.99 0.21
CA ALA A 97 -3.05 -6.23 1.13
C ALA A 97 -4.05 -7.12 1.90
N ALA A 98 -4.24 -6.84 3.18
CA ALA A 98 -5.38 -7.35 3.95
C ALA A 98 -5.80 -6.36 5.03
N ALA A 99 -7.10 -6.08 5.09
CA ALA A 99 -7.69 -5.10 5.99
C ALA A 99 -7.04 -3.71 5.84
N GLU A 100 -6.32 -3.21 6.83
CA GLU A 100 -5.59 -1.93 6.86
C GLU A 100 -4.07 -2.09 6.68
N THR A 101 -3.60 -3.29 6.32
CA THR A 101 -2.18 -3.63 6.24
C THR A 101 -1.78 -4.02 4.83
N VAL A 102 -0.66 -3.50 4.37
CA VAL A 102 -0.01 -3.81 3.09
C VAL A 102 1.39 -4.33 3.37
N ILE A 103 1.80 -5.39 2.68
CA ILE A 103 3.20 -5.82 2.58
C ILE A 103 3.64 -5.67 1.13
N VAL A 104 4.79 -5.03 0.93
CA VAL A 104 5.47 -4.95 -0.37
C VAL A 104 6.86 -5.54 -0.24
N ARG A 105 7.22 -6.40 -1.18
CA ARG A 105 8.57 -6.93 -1.31
C ARG A 105 9.47 -5.85 -1.92
N VAL A 106 10.60 -5.61 -1.27
CA VAL A 106 11.60 -4.66 -1.73
C VAL A 106 12.12 -5.09 -3.10
N HIS A 107 12.08 -4.15 -4.04
CA HIS A 107 12.49 -4.36 -5.41
C HIS A 107 13.41 -3.24 -5.89
N LYS A 108 14.42 -3.59 -6.70
CA LYS A 108 15.41 -2.63 -7.23
C LYS A 108 14.81 -1.57 -8.18
N ASP A 109 13.68 -1.91 -8.78
CA ASP A 109 12.91 -0.99 -9.62
C ASP A 109 11.87 -0.28 -8.73
N ALA A 110 12.18 0.94 -8.33
CA ALA A 110 11.32 1.79 -7.51
C ALA A 110 10.00 2.12 -8.19
N ARG A 111 9.95 2.14 -9.53
CA ARG A 111 8.71 2.37 -10.29
C ARG A 111 7.80 1.16 -10.16
N LEU A 112 8.32 -0.04 -10.41
CA LEU A 112 7.53 -1.27 -10.23
C LEU A 112 7.02 -1.38 -8.79
N GLN A 113 7.90 -1.20 -7.81
CA GLN A 113 7.53 -1.23 -6.39
C GLN A 113 6.48 -0.17 -6.03
N GLY A 114 6.56 1.03 -6.61
CA GLY A 114 5.58 2.10 -6.38
C GLY A 114 4.23 1.82 -7.04
N LEU A 115 4.21 1.19 -8.22
CA LEU A 115 2.97 0.70 -8.85
C LEU A 115 2.34 -0.43 -8.03
N THR A 116 3.14 -1.38 -7.56
CA THR A 116 2.68 -2.44 -6.65
C THR A 116 2.13 -1.85 -5.35
N LEU A 117 2.81 -0.87 -4.75
CA LEU A 117 2.27 -0.21 -3.57
C LEU A 117 0.94 0.49 -3.86
N ALA A 118 0.81 1.17 -5.01
CA ALA A 118 -0.45 1.79 -5.41
C ALA A 118 -1.58 0.75 -5.60
N HIS A 119 -1.25 -0.40 -6.18
CA HIS A 119 -2.15 -1.55 -6.35
C HIS A 119 -2.65 -2.07 -5.00
N GLU A 120 -1.74 -2.36 -4.08
CA GLU A 120 -2.12 -2.90 -2.77
C GLU A 120 -2.89 -1.88 -1.91
N VAL A 121 -2.50 -0.60 -1.95
CA VAL A 121 -3.25 0.45 -1.26
C VAL A 121 -4.65 0.59 -1.85
N ALA A 122 -4.83 0.41 -3.17
CA ALA A 122 -6.13 0.49 -3.80
C ALA A 122 -7.08 -0.62 -3.33
N HIS A 123 -6.56 -1.82 -3.05
CA HIS A 123 -7.36 -2.88 -2.42
C HIS A 123 -7.91 -2.47 -1.06
N LEU A 124 -7.18 -1.65 -0.29
CA LEU A 124 -7.71 -1.10 0.95
C LEU A 124 -8.99 -0.30 0.65
N PHE A 125 -9.02 0.47 -0.44
CA PHE A 125 -10.19 1.22 -0.98
C PHE A 125 -11.14 0.38 -1.85
N TRP A 126 -11.14 -0.94 -1.64
CA TRP A 126 -12.05 -1.92 -2.24
C TRP A 126 -11.87 -2.08 -3.75
N ALA A 127 -10.80 -1.52 -4.32
CA ALA A 127 -10.45 -1.77 -5.71
C ALA A 127 -10.29 -3.28 -5.95
N VAL A 128 -10.63 -3.72 -7.16
CA VAL A 128 -10.62 -5.13 -7.55
C VAL A 128 -9.73 -5.31 -8.76
N HIS A 129 -9.17 -6.51 -8.90
CA HIS A 129 -8.41 -6.85 -10.10
C HIS A 129 -9.28 -6.70 -11.35
N VAL A 130 -8.66 -6.17 -12.41
CA VAL A 130 -9.24 -6.12 -13.75
C VAL A 130 -8.33 -6.85 -14.72
N ASP A 131 -8.90 -7.66 -15.60
CA ASP A 131 -8.14 -8.30 -16.67
C ASP A 131 -7.98 -7.33 -17.86
N LYS A 132 -7.21 -6.26 -17.63
CA LYS A 132 -6.82 -5.27 -18.64
C LYS A 132 -5.33 -5.05 -18.49
N ASP A 133 -4.54 -5.26 -19.52
CA ASP A 133 -3.09 -5.07 -19.40
C ASP A 133 -2.75 -3.59 -19.20
N GLY A 134 -1.65 -3.33 -18.48
CA GLY A 134 -1.08 -2.02 -18.25
C GLY A 134 -1.69 -1.23 -17.09
N MET A 135 -2.87 -1.57 -16.59
CA MET A 135 -3.52 -0.81 -15.52
C MET A 135 -2.90 -1.10 -14.14
N ILE A 136 -3.06 -0.17 -13.21
CA ILE A 136 -2.58 -0.37 -11.83
C ILE A 136 -3.28 -1.58 -11.19
N MET A 137 -4.57 -1.79 -11.42
CA MET A 137 -5.30 -2.93 -10.87
C MET A 137 -5.26 -4.20 -11.74
N SER A 138 -4.35 -4.27 -12.71
CA SER A 138 -4.08 -5.53 -13.42
C SER A 138 -3.36 -6.52 -12.50
N PRO A 139 -3.44 -7.83 -12.75
CA PRO A 139 -2.55 -8.80 -12.10
C PRO A 139 -1.08 -8.34 -12.25
N GLU A 140 -0.25 -8.58 -11.22
CA GLU A 140 1.09 -7.98 -11.08
C GLU A 140 1.96 -8.07 -12.34
N LEU A 141 1.94 -9.22 -13.04
CA LEU A 141 2.72 -9.45 -14.27
C LEU A 141 2.26 -8.62 -15.48
N LYS A 142 1.06 -8.03 -15.42
CA LYS A 142 0.43 -7.25 -16.48
C LYS A 142 0.42 -5.74 -16.16
N MET A 143 0.80 -5.35 -14.95
CA MET A 143 0.81 -3.96 -14.51
C MET A 143 2.10 -3.26 -14.99
N THR A 144 1.97 -2.40 -16.01
CA THR A 144 3.12 -1.73 -16.64
C THR A 144 2.96 -0.21 -16.75
N GLU A 145 1.72 0.28 -16.78
CA GLU A 145 1.41 1.70 -16.87
C GLU A 145 0.96 2.28 -15.53
N ASN A 146 1.02 3.60 -15.45
CA ASN A 146 0.59 4.36 -14.29
C ASN A 146 -0.85 4.88 -14.50
N SER A 147 -1.78 3.96 -14.77
CA SER A 147 -3.12 4.26 -15.27
C SER A 147 -4.18 3.50 -14.50
N TRP A 148 -5.35 4.13 -14.31
CA TRP A 148 -6.51 3.52 -13.65
C TRP A 148 -7.62 3.26 -14.65
N ASP A 149 -8.24 2.08 -14.58
CA ASP A 149 -9.44 1.81 -15.35
C ASP A 149 -10.67 2.48 -14.69
N GLU A 150 -11.71 2.74 -15.49
CA GLU A 150 -12.89 3.48 -15.04
C GLU A 150 -13.65 2.80 -13.89
N LEU A 151 -13.66 1.46 -13.81
CA LEU A 151 -14.34 0.75 -12.72
C LEU A 151 -13.66 1.06 -11.40
N ASN A 152 -12.34 0.85 -11.32
CA ASN A 152 -11.60 1.11 -10.08
C ASN A 152 -11.55 2.59 -9.72
N ARG A 153 -11.54 3.50 -10.71
CA ARG A 153 -11.70 4.93 -10.43
C ARG A 153 -12.98 5.21 -9.65
N ARG A 154 -14.10 4.64 -10.06
CA ARG A 154 -15.40 4.81 -9.39
C ARG A 154 -15.43 4.16 -8.02
N ILE A 155 -14.93 2.93 -7.91
CA ILE A 155 -14.89 2.18 -6.64
C ILE A 155 -14.09 2.96 -5.59
N ILE A 156 -12.90 3.43 -5.93
CA ILE A 156 -12.04 4.15 -5.00
C ILE A 156 -12.68 5.49 -4.58
N ILE A 157 -13.31 6.21 -5.52
CA ILE A 157 -14.03 7.46 -5.20
C ILE A 157 -15.19 7.20 -4.24
N LEU A 158 -15.99 6.14 -4.46
CA LEU A 158 -17.11 5.78 -3.60
C LEU A 158 -16.66 5.36 -2.19
N ASN A 159 -15.49 4.72 -2.08
CA ASN A 159 -14.94 4.22 -0.81
C ASN A 159 -13.86 5.12 -0.20
N LYS A 160 -13.67 6.31 -0.76
CA LYS A 160 -12.63 7.28 -0.37
C LYS A 160 -12.62 7.60 1.13
N TYR A 161 -13.79 7.64 1.74
CA TYR A 161 -14.00 7.98 3.15
C TYR A 161 -14.29 6.78 4.03
N GLN A 162 -13.95 5.56 3.59
CA GLN A 162 -14.08 4.40 4.47
C GLN A 162 -13.30 4.62 5.78
N ASN A 163 -13.84 4.05 6.85
CA ASN A 163 -13.18 4.05 8.14
C ASN A 163 -12.17 2.90 8.20
N PHE A 164 -10.90 3.21 8.46
CA PHE A 164 -9.84 2.23 8.70
C PHE A 164 -9.84 1.73 10.16
N HIS A 165 -10.42 2.49 11.08
CA HIS A 165 -10.58 2.15 12.50
C HIS A 165 -11.96 1.53 12.77
N LYS A 166 -12.31 0.44 12.06
CA LYS A 166 -13.66 -0.17 12.08
C LYS A 166 -14.13 -0.66 13.46
N TYR A 167 -13.25 -0.68 14.48
CA TYR A 167 -13.54 -1.21 15.81
C TYR A 167 -13.50 -0.18 16.96
N ASP A 168 -13.32 1.11 16.68
CA ASP A 168 -13.34 2.19 17.70
C ASP A 168 -14.77 2.58 18.17
N PHE A 169 -15.75 1.67 18.06
CA PHE A 169 -17.15 1.93 18.41
C PHE A 169 -17.45 1.99 19.92
N LEU A 170 -16.46 1.86 20.80
CA LEU A 170 -16.66 1.81 22.25
C LEU A 170 -15.60 2.62 23.00
N ARG A 171 -15.69 3.95 22.94
CA ARG A 171 -15.16 4.82 23.99
C ARG A 171 -16.24 5.85 24.35
N PHE A 172 -17.14 5.44 25.24
CA PHE A 172 -17.96 6.35 26.04
C PHE A 172 -17.21 6.69 27.33
#